data_AF-A0A2W5ZUV1-F1
#
_entry.id   AF-A0A2W5ZUV1-F1
#
_cell.length_a   1.000
_cell.length_b   1.000
_cell.length_c   1.000
_cell.angle_alpha   90.00
_cell.angle_beta   90.00
_cell.angle_gamma   90.00
#
_symmetry.space_group_name_H-M   'P 1'
#
loop_
_entity.id
_entity.type
_entity.pdbx_description
1 polymer ?
#
loop_
_entity_poly.entity_id
_entity_poly.type
_entity_poly.pdbx_seq_one_letter_code
_entity_poly.pdbx_strand_id
1 'polypeptide(L)' 'MAPLTLAIESSCDESSVAVLAGDREVLANLVYSQVKTHAPFGGVVPELAARAHL' A
#
# COMPACT_ATOMS: atom_id res chain seq x y z
N MET A 1 -3.94 -13.32 -24.30
CA MET A 1 -4.34 -12.86 -22.95
C MET A 1 -3.16 -12.14 -22.34
N ALA A 2 -3.34 -10.91 -21.86
CA ALA A 2 -2.27 -10.20 -21.17
C ALA A 2 -1.99 -10.89 -19.80
N PRO A 3 -0.74 -10.91 -19.32
CA PRO A 3 -0.43 -11.45 -18.00
C PRO A 3 -1.12 -10.60 -16.92
N LEU A 4 -1.52 -11.25 -15.83
CA LEU A 4 -2.01 -10.56 -14.64
C LEU A 4 -0.90 -10.46 -13.59
N THR A 5 -0.68 -9.27 -13.06
CA THR A 5 0.29 -9.00 -11.98
C THR A 5 -0.46 -8.55 -10.73
N LEU A 6 -0.20 -9.22 -9.61
CA LEU A 6 -0.62 -8.77 -8.28
C LEU A 6 0.53 -7.96 -7.65
N ALA A 7 0.33 -6.66 -7.48
CA ALA A 7 1.28 -5.77 -6.81
C ALA A 7 0.88 -5.60 -5.33
N ILE A 8 1.87 -5.66 -4.44
CA ILE A 8 1.73 -5.40 -3.01
C ILE A 8 2.78 -4.37 -2.65
N GLU A 9 2.37 -3.33 -1.93
CA GLU A 9 3.25 -2.24 -1.52
C GLU A 9 3.02 -1.92 -0.03
N SER A 10 4.12 -1.95 0.73
CA SER A 10 4.16 -1.81 2.19
C SER A 10 5.50 -1.23 2.67
N SER A 11 6.08 -0.28 1.92
CA SER A 11 7.42 0.27 2.23
C SER A 11 7.43 1.31 3.35
N CYS A 12 6.32 2.04 3.56
CA CYS A 12 6.22 3.13 4.53
C CYS A 12 4.93 3.04 5.35
N ASP A 13 3.97 3.93 5.14
CA ASP A 13 2.76 4.06 5.96
C ASP A 13 1.45 3.81 5.17
N GLU A 14 1.57 3.32 3.94
CA GLU A 14 0.47 2.78 3.15
C GLU A 14 0.56 1.25 3.02
N SER A 15 -0.57 0.58 3.20
CA SER A 15 -0.77 -0.79 2.71
C SER A 15 -1.57 -0.71 1.42
N SER A 16 -1.01 -1.18 0.30
CA SER A 16 -1.74 -1.18 -0.97
C SER A 16 -1.61 -2.48 -1.75
N VAL A 17 -2.67 -2.77 -2.51
CA VAL A 17 -2.77 -3.94 -3.39
C VAL A 17 -3.36 -3.49 -4.72
N ALA A 18 -2.74 -3.91 -5.82
CA ALA A 18 -3.24 -3.64 -7.16
C ALA A 18 -3.21 -4.89 -8.06
N VAL A 19 -4.14 -4.95 -9.01
CA VAL A 19 -4.15 -5.95 -10.08
C VAL A 19 -3.93 -5.23 -11.40
N LEU A 20 -2.91 -5.65 -12.16
CA LEU A 20 -2.59 -5.09 -13.47
C LEU A 20 -2.79 -6.13 -14.57
N ALA A 21 -3.23 -5.69 -15.75
CA ALA A 21 -3.21 -6.47 -16.98
C ALA A 21 -2.11 -5.93 -17.92
N GLY A 22 -1.09 -6.76 -18.19
CA GLY A 22 0.12 -6.30 -18.86
C GLY A 22 0.81 -5.17 -18.09
N ASP A 23 1.42 -4.23 -18.81
CA ASP A 23 2.32 -3.23 -18.19
C ASP A 23 1.65 -1.89 -17.87
N ARG A 24 0.42 -1.66 -18.33
CA ARG A 24 -0.19 -0.31 -18.35
C ARG A 24 -1.64 -0.24 -17.89
N GLU A 25 -2.33 -1.36 -17.80
CA GLU A 25 -3.75 -1.36 -17.41
C GLU A 25 -3.89 -1.76 -15.94
N VAL A 26 -4.50 -0.88 -15.14
CA VAL A 26 -4.81 -1.14 -13.73
C VAL A 26 -6.26 -1.58 -13.65
N LEU A 27 -6.50 -2.83 -13.25
CA LEU A 27 -7.83 -3.41 -13.09
C LEU A 27 -8.42 -3.14 -11.70
N ALA A 28 -7.58 -3.10 -10.68
CA ALA A 28 -7.95 -2.78 -9.30
C ALA A 28 -6.80 -2.10 -8.58
N ASN A 29 -7.11 -1.18 -7.67
CA ASN A 29 -6.15 -0.54 -6.79
C ASN A 29 -6.83 -0.17 -5.46
N LEU A 30 -6.33 -0.72 -4.36
CA LEU A 30 -6.81 -0.46 -3.01
C LEU A 30 -5.65 0.06 -2.17
N VAL A 31 -5.90 1.13 -1.42
CA VAL A 31 -4.91 1.78 -0.56
C VAL A 31 -5.52 2.03 0.81
N TYR A 32 -4.81 1.62 1.84
CA TYR A 32 -5.06 1.99 3.23
C TYR A 32 -3.90 2.86 3.72
N SER A 33 -4.19 4.08 4.17
CA SER A 33 -3.17 5.03 4.65
C SER A 33 -3.22 5.17 6.17
N GLN A 34 -2.05 5.17 6.81
CA GLN A 34 -1.88 5.28 8.24
C GLN A 34 -1.62 6.73 8.71
N VAL A 35 -1.75 7.74 7.84
CA VAL A 35 -1.53 9.16 8.17
C VAL A 35 -2.22 9.57 9.48
N LYS A 36 -3.45 9.12 9.72
CA LYS A 36 -4.18 9.43 10.97
C LYS A 36 -3.54 8.82 12.21
N THR A 37 -2.95 7.63 12.08
CA THR A 37 -2.22 6.94 13.16
C THR A 37 -0.93 7.67 13.50
N HIS A 38 -0.23 8.21 12.49
CA HIS A 38 1.05 8.90 12.65
C HIS A 38 0.92 10.40 13.00
N ALA A 39 -0.23 11.01 12.74
CA ALA A 39 -0.48 12.44 12.96
C ALA A 39 -0.12 12.95 14.38
N PRO A 40 -0.40 12.24 15.49
CA PRO A 40 -0.03 12.68 16.84
C PRO A 40 1.49 12.78 17.08
N PHE A 41 2.29 12.07 16.29
CA PHE A 41 3.74 12.00 16.45
C PHE A 41 4.50 13.00 15.56
N GLY A 42 3.79 13.69 14.66
CA GLY A 42 4.39 14.64 13.72
C GLY A 42 5.24 14.00 12.61
N GLY A 43 5.15 12.69 12.43
CA GLY A 43 5.88 11.92 11.44
C GLY A 43 5.63 10.41 11.57
N VAL A 44 6.06 9.63 10.58
CA VAL A 44 5.91 8.18 10.57
C VAL A 44 6.72 7.57 11.72
N VAL A 45 6.06 6.76 12.54
CA VAL A 45 6.70 5.96 13.60
C VAL A 45 6.96 4.56 13.04
N PRO A 46 8.22 4.15 12.77
CA PRO A 46 8.51 2.92 12.02
C PRO A 46 7.89 1.64 12.61
N GLU A 47 7.92 1.47 13.94
CA GLU A 47 7.33 0.29 14.60
C GLU A 47 5.80 0.26 14.46
N LEU A 48 5.12 1.41 14.54
CA LEU A 48 3.68 1.47 14.33
C LEU A 48 3.32 1.17 12.88
N ALA A 49 4.12 1.66 11.95
CA ALA A 49 3.90 1.44 10.53
C ALA A 49 4.04 -0.03 10.15
N ALA A 50 5.12 -0.67 10.58
CA ALA A 50 5.38 -2.08 10.36
C ALA A 50 4.22 -2.97 10.88
N ARG A 51 3.68 -2.66 12.06
CA ARG A 51 2.56 -3.42 12.64
C ARG A 51 1.24 -3.21 11.91
N ALA A 52 0.98 -2.01 11.39
CA ALA A 52 -0.26 -1.70 10.71
C ALA A 52 -0.38 -2.30 9.30
N HIS A 53 0.67 -2.95 8.80
CA HIS A 53 0.62 -3.79 7.59
C HIS A 53 0.15 -5.23 7.84
N LEU A 54 0.13 -5.71 9.09
CA LEU A 54 -0.31 -7.05 9.49
C LEU A 54 -1.82 -7.11 9.74
#